data_AF-A0A967IAE6-F1
#
_entry.id   AF-A0A967IAE6-F1
#
_cell.length_a   1.000
_cell.length_b   1.000
_cell.length_c   1.000
_cell.angle_alpha   90.00
_cell.angle_beta   90.00
_cell.angle_gamma   90.00
#
_symmetry.space_group_name_H-M   'P 1'
#
loop_
_entity.id
_entity.type
_entity.pdbx_description
1 polymer ?
#
loop_
_entity_poly.entity_id
_entity_poly.type
_entity_poly.pdbx_seq_one_letter_code
_entity_poly.pdbx_strand_id
1 'polypeptide(L)'
;MSRYCICLILALLLLPAPVAGQQESPSLSFADALFAEGDYYRAITEYKRYLHHFPQGAEASRAALEIGRSYLAGGRYEQADEAFDRVRLVY
;
A
#
# COMPACT_ATOMS: atom_id res chain seq x y z
N MET A 1 -1.12 36.49 -43.06
CA MET A 1 -1.95 35.33 -42.67
C MET A 1 -1.13 34.16 -42.10
N SER A 2 0.08 33.84 -42.61
CA SER A 2 0.88 32.68 -42.19
C SER A 2 1.51 32.69 -40.78
N ARG A 3 1.51 33.83 -40.08
CA ARG A 3 2.21 33.99 -38.78
C ARG A 3 1.38 33.55 -37.57
N TYR A 4 0.05 33.58 -37.69
CA TYR A 4 -0.88 33.21 -36.62
C TYR A 4 -1.00 31.69 -36.45
N CYS A 5 -0.79 30.91 -37.51
CA CYS A 5 -0.79 29.44 -37.44
C CYS A 5 0.36 28.90 -36.58
N ILE A 6 1.53 29.56 -36.62
CA ILE A 6 2.71 29.12 -35.86
C ILE A 6 2.52 29.41 -34.36
N CYS A 7 1.94 30.56 -34.00
CA CYS A 7 1.62 30.86 -32.60
C CYS A 7 0.50 29.96 -32.03
N LEU A 8 -0.49 29.58 -32.84
CA LEU A 8 -1.54 28.64 -32.42
C LEU A 8 -1.02 27.23 -32.15
N ILE A 9 -0.06 26.76 -32.96
CA ILE A 9 0.57 25.45 -32.76
C ILE A 9 1.51 25.46 -31.55
N LEU A 10 2.21 26.56 -31.29
CA LEU A 10 3.10 26.68 -30.12
C LEU A 10 2.32 26.77 -28.79
N ALA A 11 1.14 27.38 -28.80
CA ALA A 11 0.28 27.50 -27.62
C ALA A 11 -0.37 26.16 -27.20
N LEU A 12 -0.59 25.24 -28.15
CA LEU A 12 -1.17 23.93 -27.89
C LEU A 12 -0.19 22.96 -27.18
N LEU A 13 1.12 23.21 -27.33
CA LEU A 13 2.20 22.39 -26.76
C LEU A 13 2.50 22.73 -25.29
N LEU A 14 1.89 23.79 -24.76
CA LEU A 14 2.06 24.26 -23.39
C LEU A 14 0.93 23.81 -22.45
N LEU A 15 0.00 22.97 -22.92
CA LEU A 15 -0.94 22.30 -22.01
C LEU A 15 -0.10 21.41 -21.10
N PRO A 16 -0.03 21.67 -19.78
CA PRO A 16 0.57 20.71 -18.87
C PRO A 16 -0.23 19.42 -19.07
N ALA A 17 0.42 18.40 -19.63
CA ALA A 17 -0.16 17.07 -19.60
C ALA A 17 -0.54 16.83 -18.14
N PRO A 18 -1.75 16.32 -17.83
CA PRO A 18 -1.99 15.85 -16.49
C PRO A 18 -0.88 14.84 -16.25
N VAL A 19 0.07 15.18 -15.37
CA VAL A 19 0.92 14.17 -14.78
C VAL A 19 -0.13 13.31 -14.09
N ALA A 20 -0.50 12.21 -14.75
CA ALA A 20 -1.23 11.15 -14.11
C ALA A 20 -0.22 10.71 -13.07
N GLY A 21 -0.27 11.36 -11.90
CA GLY A 21 0.55 11.00 -10.77
C GLY A 21 0.34 9.52 -10.66
N GLN A 22 1.39 8.75 -10.89
CA GLN A 22 1.34 7.31 -10.73
C GLN A 22 0.68 7.13 -9.38
N GLN A 23 -0.59 6.68 -9.40
CA GLN A 23 -1.29 6.38 -8.17
C GLN A 23 -0.56 5.13 -7.70
N GLU A 24 0.52 5.34 -6.95
CA GLU A 24 1.22 4.26 -6.27
C GLU A 24 0.13 3.54 -5.52
N SER A 25 -0.16 2.33 -5.99
CA SER A 25 -1.11 1.47 -5.34
C SER A 25 -0.57 1.30 -3.92
N PRO A 26 -1.37 1.59 -2.88
CA PRO A 26 -0.92 1.40 -1.52
C PRO A 26 -0.28 0.02 -1.40
N SER A 27 1.00 -0.01 -1.02
CA SER A 27 1.81 -1.23 -1.02
C SER A 27 2.27 -1.58 0.40
N LEU A 28 2.66 -2.85 0.59
CA LEU A 28 3.14 -3.37 1.88
C LEU A 28 4.66 -3.37 2.02
N SER A 29 5.39 -2.83 1.04
CA SER A 29 6.86 -2.98 0.92
C SER A 29 7.63 -2.57 2.17
N PHE A 30 7.21 -1.49 2.84
CA PHE A 30 7.85 -1.03 4.07
C PHE A 30 7.59 -1.96 5.26
N ALA A 31 6.36 -2.50 5.38
CA ALA A 31 6.03 -3.48 6.40
C ALA A 31 6.75 -4.82 6.16
N ASP A 32 6.84 -5.24 4.89
CA ASP A 32 7.57 -6.43 4.46
C ASP A 32 9.07 -6.31 4.80
N ALA A 33 9.67 -5.14 4.59
CA ALA A 33 11.07 -4.89 4.94
C ALA A 33 11.32 -5.01 6.46
N LEU A 34 10.47 -4.40 7.28
CA LEU A 34 10.56 -4.52 8.74
C LEU A 34 10.41 -5.96 9.22
N PHE A 35 9.51 -6.73 8.59
CA PHE A 35 9.37 -8.16 8.89
C PHE A 35 10.65 -8.93 8.55
N ALA A 36 11.24 -8.67 7.38
CA ALA A 36 12.48 -9.31 6.96
C ALA A 36 13.68 -8.97 7.87
N GLU A 37 13.69 -7.78 8.46
CA GLU A 37 14.66 -7.34 9.48
C GLU A 37 14.42 -8.00 10.87
N GLY A 38 13.31 -8.71 11.04
CA GLY A 38 12.91 -9.30 12.33
C GLY A 38 12.23 -8.32 13.27
N ASP A 39 11.95 -7.09 12.82
CA ASP A 39 11.23 -6.07 13.59
C ASP A 39 9.72 -6.28 13.47
N TYR A 40 9.26 -7.41 13.99
CA TYR A 40 7.89 -7.88 13.82
C TYR A 40 6.86 -6.91 14.40
N TYR A 41 7.18 -6.21 15.50
CA TYR A 41 6.25 -5.27 16.11
C TYR A 41 6.04 -4.02 15.25
N ARG A 42 7.10 -3.48 14.65
CA ARG A 42 6.97 -2.37 13.71
C ARG A 42 6.31 -2.83 12.41
N ALA A 43 6.62 -4.03 11.92
CA ALA A 43 5.93 -4.62 10.77
C ALA A 43 4.40 -4.70 11.00
N ILE A 44 3.95 -5.23 12.14
CA ILE A 44 2.53 -5.29 12.52
C ILE A 44 1.90 -3.89 12.52
N THR A 45 2.61 -2.90 13.05
CA THR A 45 2.12 -1.52 13.12
C THR A 45 1.86 -0.97 11.72
N GLU A 46 2.77 -1.24 10.79
CA GLU A 46 2.66 -0.82 9.40
C GLU A 46 1.57 -1.56 8.63
N TYR A 47 1.44 -2.88 8.80
CA TYR A 47 0.32 -3.63 8.24
C TYR A 47 -1.04 -3.14 8.77
N LYS A 48 -1.14 -2.83 10.07
CA LYS A 48 -2.37 -2.25 10.64
C LYS A 48 -2.66 -0.87 10.09
N ARG A 49 -1.63 -0.04 9.88
CA ARG A 49 -1.77 1.28 9.26
C ARG A 49 -2.31 1.16 7.83
N TYR A 50 -1.81 0.20 7.06
CA TYR A 50 -2.37 -0.12 5.75
C TYR A 50 -3.86 -0.45 5.84
N LEU A 51 -4.25 -1.39 6.70
CA LEU A 51 -5.65 -1.80 6.87
C LEU A 51 -6.56 -0.66 7.34
N HIS A 52 -6.03 0.27 8.13
CA HIS A 52 -6.77 1.45 8.57
C HIS A 52 -7.09 2.39 7.42
N HIS A 53 -6.13 2.65 6.52
CA HIS A 53 -6.32 3.56 5.39
C HIS A 53 -7.00 2.89 4.19
N PHE A 54 -6.77 1.59 4.00
CA PHE A 54 -7.21 0.82 2.84
C PHE A 54 -7.91 -0.48 3.27
N PRO A 55 -9.04 -0.40 4.02
CA PRO A 55 -9.72 -1.58 4.56
C PRO A 55 -10.24 -2.54 3.49
N GLN A 56 -10.46 -2.06 2.27
CA GLN A 56 -10.87 -2.83 1.09
C GLN A 56 -9.81 -2.75 -0.02
N GLY A 57 -8.57 -2.39 0.33
CA GLY A 57 -7.46 -2.34 -0.60
C GLY A 57 -7.11 -3.72 -1.15
N ALA A 58 -6.49 -3.78 -2.33
CA ALA A 58 -6.09 -5.03 -2.97
C ALA A 58 -5.21 -5.91 -2.07
N GLU A 59 -4.40 -5.30 -1.18
CA GLU A 59 -3.51 -6.01 -0.27
C GLU A 59 -4.11 -6.20 1.14
N ALA A 60 -5.38 -5.85 1.39
CA ALA A 60 -5.97 -5.91 2.73
C ALA A 60 -5.95 -7.33 3.31
N SER A 61 -6.36 -8.33 2.52
CA SER A 61 -6.33 -9.73 2.96
C SER A 61 -4.90 -10.19 3.30
N ARG A 62 -3.92 -9.79 2.48
CA ARG A 62 -2.51 -10.11 2.70
C ARG A 62 -1.97 -9.42 3.95
N ALA A 63 -2.23 -8.13 4.13
CA ALA A 63 -1.82 -7.39 5.33
C ALA A 63 -2.35 -8.03 6.61
N ALA A 64 -3.61 -8.48 6.61
CA ALA A 64 -4.19 -9.17 7.76
C ALA A 64 -3.49 -10.50 8.06
N LEU A 65 -3.16 -11.29 7.02
CA LEU A 65 -2.40 -12.52 7.16
C LEU A 65 -0.98 -12.27 7.69
N GLU A 66 -0.30 -11.25 7.17
CA GLU A 66 1.07 -10.89 7.57
C GLU A 66 1.15 -10.39 9.02
N ILE A 67 0.08 -9.79 9.57
CA ILE A 67 -0.01 -9.49 11.01
C ILE A 67 0.08 -10.77 11.84
N GLY A 68 -0.68 -11.81 11.47
CA GLY A 68 -0.63 -13.11 12.16
C GLY A 68 0.75 -13.77 12.04
N ARG A 69 1.35 -13.74 10.85
CA ARG A 69 2.73 -14.25 10.62
C ARG A 69 3.76 -13.50 11.45
N SER A 70 3.63 -12.17 11.57
CA SER A 70 4.51 -11.34 12.38
C SER A 70 4.38 -11.68 13.88
N TYR A 71 3.17 -11.93 14.38
CA TYR A 71 3.01 -12.40 15.76
C TYR A 71 3.65 -13.78 15.96
N LEU A 72 3.46 -14.74 15.05
CA LEU A 72 4.14 -16.04 15.13
C LEU A 72 5.65 -15.90 15.15
N ALA A 73 6.22 -15.13 14.22
CA ALA A 73 7.67 -14.97 14.10
C ALA A 73 8.28 -14.26 15.33
N GLY A 74 7.51 -13.38 15.97
CA GLY A 74 7.86 -12.74 17.24
C GLY A 74 7.57 -13.57 18.49
N GLY A 75 7.17 -14.85 18.37
CA GLY A 75 6.89 -15.76 19.48
C GLY A 75 5.59 -15.45 20.26
N ARG A 76 4.68 -14.67 19.66
CA ARG A 76 3.43 -14.17 20.25
C ARG A 76 2.26 -15.03 19.80
N TYR A 77 2.25 -16.30 20.21
CA TYR A 77 1.36 -17.32 19.68
C TYR A 77 -0.13 -17.04 19.92
N GLU A 78 -0.51 -16.59 21.11
CA GLU A 78 -1.90 -16.26 21.44
C GLU A 78 -2.45 -15.15 20.53
N GLN A 79 -1.68 -14.08 20.32
CA GLN A 79 -2.09 -13.01 19.40
C GLN A 79 -2.07 -13.44 17.93
N ALA A 80 -1.23 -14.41 17.58
CA ALA A 80 -1.23 -14.97 16.24
C ALA A 80 -2.51 -15.76 15.96
N ASP A 81 -2.94 -16.61 16.90
CA ASP A 81 -4.18 -17.38 16.79
C ASP A 81 -5.38 -16.44 16.63
N GLU A 82 -5.49 -15.42 17.49
CA GLU A 82 -6.54 -14.39 17.35
C GLU A 82 -6.52 -13.67 16.00
N ALA A 83 -5.33 -13.40 15.45
CA ALA A 83 -5.18 -12.74 14.17
C ALA A 83 -5.62 -13.65 13.02
N PHE A 84 -5.25 -14.93 13.05
CA PHE A 84 -5.67 -15.89 12.03
C PHE A 84 -7.16 -16.20 12.08
N ASP A 85 -7.74 -16.26 13.27
CA ASP A 85 -9.19 -16.41 13.43
C ASP A 85 -9.94 -15.24 12.80
N ARG A 86 -9.44 -14.01 12.99
CA ARG A 86 -10.01 -12.84 12.29
C ARG A 86 -9.89 -12.95 10.78
N VAL A 87 -8.76 -13.38 10.25
CA VAL A 87 -8.59 -13.57 8.79
C VAL A 87 -9.61 -14.58 8.26
N ARG A 88 -9.79 -15.72 8.94
CA ARG A 88 -10.74 -16.79 8.56
C ARG A 88 -12.21 -16.36 8.62
N LEU A 89 -12.57 -15.41 9.47
CA LEU A 89 -13.95 -14.92 9.59
C LEU A 89 -14.30 -13.82 8.58
N VAL A 90 -13.29 -13.11 8.07
CA VAL A 90 -13.48 -11.92 7.21
C VAL A 90 -13.36 -12.26 5.72
N TYR A 91 -12.68 -13.37 5.37
CA TYR A 91 -12.41 -13.81 3.99
C TYR A 91 -12.80 -15.26 3.79
#